data_AF-A0A9D9DUM6-F1
#
_entry.id   AF-A0A9D9DUM6-F1
#
_cell.length_a   1.000
_cell.length_b   1.000
_cell.length_c   1.000
_cell.angle_alpha   90.00
_cell.angle_beta   90.00
_cell.angle_gamma   90.00
#
_symmetry.space_group_name_H-M   'P 1'
#
loop_
_entity.id
_entity.type
_entity.pdbx_description
1 polymer ?
#
loop_
_entity_poly.entity_id
_entity_poly.type
_entity_poly.pdbx_seq_one_letter_code
_entity_poly.pdbx_strand_id
1 'polypeptide(L)' 'MSGKLRIPGVSFSWKRALGISALKNKIARKTGIPTTKDGLTRKIGNSILKGLFGK' A
#
# COMPACT_ATOMS: atom_id res chain seq x y z
N MET A 1 1.59 -18.63 -6.10
CA MET A 1 0.72 -19.55 -6.85
C MET A 1 0.12 -18.77 -8.02
N SER A 2 0.69 -18.91 -9.21
CA SER A 2 0.34 -18.10 -10.39
C SER A 2 -0.55 -18.93 -11.32
N GLY A 3 -1.86 -18.85 -11.11
CA GLY A 3 -2.85 -19.19 -12.13
C GLY A 3 -3.10 -17.92 -12.95
N LYS A 4 -2.45 -17.81 -14.10
CA LYS A 4 -2.59 -16.65 -15.00
C LYS A 4 -3.97 -16.75 -15.68
N LEU A 5 -4.98 -16.04 -15.15
CA LEU A 5 -6.18 -15.79 -15.95
C LEU A 5 -5.72 -15.07 -17.22
N ARG A 6 -6.10 -15.56 -18.40
CA ARG A 6 -5.65 -15.08 -19.73
C ARG A 6 -6.24 -13.71 -20.10
N ILE A 7 -6.63 -12.94 -19.10
CA ILE A 7 -7.14 -11.58 -19.22
C ILE A 7 -6.00 -10.67 -18.78
N PRO A 8 -5.43 -9.85 -19.68
CA PRO A 8 -4.34 -8.96 -19.33
C PRO A 8 -4.78 -8.00 -18.20
N GLY A 9 -3.94 -7.83 -17.18
CA GLY A 9 -4.19 -6.90 -16.07
C GLY A 9 -4.92 -7.45 -14.84
N VAL A 10 -5.44 -8.68 -14.86
CA VAL A 10 -6.04 -9.32 -13.68
C VAL A 10 -5.23 -10.50 -13.18
N SER A 11 -4.63 -10.35 -12.00
CA SER A 11 -3.97 -11.44 -11.27
C SER A 11 -4.84 -11.87 -10.10
N PHE A 12 -5.16 -13.17 -10.06
CA PHE A 12 -5.88 -13.74 -8.92
C PHE A 12 -4.95 -13.80 -7.71
N SER A 13 -5.45 -13.37 -6.55
CA SER A 13 -4.72 -13.43 -5.29
C SER A 13 -5.64 -13.87 -4.18
N TRP A 14 -5.28 -14.98 -3.53
CA TRP A 14 -5.97 -15.48 -2.34
C TRP A 14 -6.02 -14.45 -1.21
N LYS A 15 -4.99 -13.60 -1.06
CA LYS A 15 -4.98 -12.54 -0.04
C LYS A 15 -6.05 -11.47 -0.29
N ARG A 16 -6.44 -11.26 -1.56
CA ARG A 16 -7.53 -10.36 -1.96
C ARG A 16 -8.89 -11.05 -1.80
N ALA A 17 -8.99 -12.34 -2.17
CA ALA A 17 -10.21 -13.14 -2.00
C ALA A 17 -10.59 -13.32 -0.51
N LEU A 18 -9.62 -13.54 0.36
CA LEU A 18 -9.81 -13.65 1.82
C LEU A 18 -10.02 -12.28 2.51
N GLY A 19 -10.04 -11.17 1.77
CA GLY A 19 -10.31 -9.83 2.33
C GLY A 19 -9.17 -9.18 3.11
N ILE A 20 -8.02 -9.85 3.28
CA ILE A 20 -6.85 -9.31 4.02
C ILE A 20 -6.37 -7.99 3.39
N SER A 21 -6.34 -7.92 2.06
CA SER A 21 -5.99 -6.69 1.34
C SER A 21 -6.99 -5.55 1.58
N ALA A 22 -8.29 -5.86 1.65
CA ALA A 22 -9.32 -4.87 1.90
C ALA A 22 -9.23 -4.29 3.31
N LEU A 23 -8.97 -5.14 4.32
CA LEU A 23 -8.76 -4.71 5.70
C LEU A 23 -7.58 -3.75 5.83
N LYS A 24 -6.43 -4.08 5.24
CA LYS A 24 -5.23 -3.21 5.25
C LYS A 24 -5.53 -1.84 4.64
N ASN A 25 -6.22 -1.81 3.50
CA ASN A 25 -6.61 -0.57 2.84
C ASN A 25 -7.61 0.24 3.69
N LYS A 26 -8.56 -0.41 4.36
CA LYS A 26 -9.53 0.26 5.23
C LYS A 26 -8.83 0.92 6.42
N ILE A 27 -7.87 0.23 7.05
CA ILE A 27 -7.06 0.78 8.13
C ILE A 27 -6.24 1.98 7.62
N ALA A 28 -5.54 1.83 6.49
CA ALA A 28 -4.74 2.91 5.91
C ALA A 28 -5.57 4.16 5.57
N ARG A 29 -6.79 3.98 5.06
CA ARG A 29 -7.73 5.07 4.74
C ARG A 29 -8.28 5.75 5.99
N LYS A 30 -8.54 4.98 7.05
CA LYS A 30 -9.07 5.49 8.31
C LYS A 30 -8.01 6.25 9.13
N THR A 31 -6.78 5.74 9.18
CA THR A 31 -5.70 6.35 9.96
C THR A 31 -4.86 7.36 9.16
N GLY A 32 -4.94 7.35 7.83
CA GLY A 32 -4.05 8.14 6.96
C GLY A 32 -2.58 7.72 7.05
N ILE A 33 -2.31 6.55 7.62
CA ILE A 33 -0.97 5.98 7.76
C ILE A 33 -0.81 4.87 6.72
N PRO A 34 0.18 4.96 5.82
CA PRO A 34 0.44 3.91 4.86
C PRO A 34 0.83 2.62 5.59
N THR A 35 0.12 1.53 5.30
CA THR A 35 0.40 0.20 5.87
C THR A 35 1.46 -0.58 5.07
N THR A 36 2.08 0.05 4.07
CA THR A 36 3.17 -0.51 3.26
C THR A 36 4.50 0.09 3.69
N LYS A 37 5.57 -0.70 3.60
CA LYS A 37 6.92 -0.25 3.96
C LYS A 37 7.34 0.96 3.13
N ASP A 38 7.19 0.88 1.81
CA ASP A 38 7.56 1.98 0.90
C ASP A 38 6.72 3.24 1.14
N GLY A 39 5.44 3.08 1.41
CA GLY A 39 4.56 4.20 1.73
C GLY A 39 4.99 4.90 3.02
N LEU A 40 5.40 4.13 4.03
CA LEU A 40 5.91 4.66 5.29
C LEU A 40 7.25 5.38 5.09
N THR A 41 8.20 4.76 4.37
CA THR A 41 9.48 5.39 4.02
C THR A 41 9.29 6.70 3.28
N ARG A 42 8.36 6.77 2.32
CA ARG A 42 8.07 8.00 1.58
C ARG A 42 7.43 9.08 2.46
N LYS A 43 6.54 8.69 3.39
CA LYS A 43 5.94 9.63 4.35
C LYS A 43 7.00 10.22 5.27
N ILE A 44 7.85 9.37 5.85
CA ILE A 44 8.95 9.78 6.74
C ILE A 44 9.98 10.60 5.97
N GLY A 45 10.41 10.14 4.80
CA GLY A 45 11.35 10.86 3.94
C GLY A 45 10.86 12.25 3.57
N ASN A 46 9.59 12.38 3.14
CA ASN A 46 8.99 13.70 2.90
C ASN A 46 8.95 14.58 4.14
N SER A 47 8.66 14.03 5.33
CA SER A 47 8.69 14.79 6.58
C SER A 47 10.09 15.28 6.93
N ILE A 48 11.11 14.43 6.79
CA ILE A 48 12.52 14.78 7.05
C ILE A 48 12.99 15.84 6.05
N LEU A 49 12.75 15.64 4.76
CA LEU A 49 13.13 16.60 3.73
C LEU A 49 12.45 17.96 3.92
N LYS A 50 11.16 17.97 4.31
CA LYS A 50 10.48 19.22 4.69
C LYS A 50 11.08 19.87 5.93
N GLY A 51 11.48 19.11 6.94
CA GLY A 51 12.11 19.67 8.14
C GLY A 51 13.53 20.20 7.90
N LEU A 52 14.26 19.62 6.95
CA LEU A 52 15.65 20.01 6.64
C LEU A 52 15.78 21.09 5.57
N PHE A 53 14.92 21.06 4.55
CA PHE A 53 14.99 21.94 3.38
C PHE A 53 13.72 22.76 3.15
N GLY A 54 12.68 22.55 3.95
CA GLY A 54 11.53 23.43 3.96
C GLY A 54 11.90 24.72 4.67
N LYS A 55 12.08 25.78 3.89
CA LYS A 55 12.08 27.14 4.41
C LYS A 55 10.68 27.51 4.89
#